data_AF-A0A9J6P7H8-F1
#
_entry.id   AF-A0A9J6P7H8-F1
#
_cell.length_a   1.000
_cell.length_b   1.000
_cell.length_c   1.000
_cell.angle_alpha   90.00
_cell.angle_beta   90.00
_cell.angle_gamma   90.00
#
_symmetry.space_group_name_H-M   'P 1'
#
loop_
_entity.id
_entity.type
_entity.pdbx_description
1 polymer ?
#
loop_
_entity_poly.entity_id
_entity_poly.type
_entity_poly.pdbx_seq_one_letter_code
_entity_poly.pdbx_strand_id
1 'polypeptide(L)'
;MIESRCGINCSKCEYKASSGCKGCVNIDKPFWGENCPVKSCCESKKRLHCGKCEMFPCDLLKSFAYDKEQGDNGMRIEQCRKWTNEYQ
;
A
#
# COMPACT_ATOMS: atom_id res chain seq x y z
N MET A 1 0.73 -3.54 -13.13
CA MET A 1 1.29 -2.20 -12.80
C MET A 1 1.24 -2.03 -11.29
N ILE A 2 2.25 -1.41 -10.67
CA ILE A 2 2.24 -1.12 -9.23
C ILE A 2 1.47 0.17 -8.97
N GLU A 3 0.39 0.11 -8.18
CA GLU A 3 -0.48 1.26 -7.95
C GLU A 3 -0.32 1.89 -6.56
N SER A 4 0.23 1.13 -5.61
CA SER A 4 0.46 1.60 -4.24
C SER A 4 1.66 0.92 -3.62
N ARG A 5 2.15 1.47 -2.50
CA ARG A 5 3.27 0.88 -1.77
C ARG A 5 2.85 -0.31 -0.91
N CYS A 6 1.61 -0.35 -0.43
CA CYS A 6 1.13 -1.36 0.51
C CYS A 6 0.39 -2.55 -0.15
N GLY A 7 0.05 -2.46 -1.44
CA GLY A 7 -0.73 -3.50 -2.13
C GLY A 7 -2.21 -3.17 -2.33
N ILE A 8 -2.70 -2.05 -1.82
CA ILE A 8 -4.05 -1.57 -2.19
C ILE A 8 -4.08 -1.27 -3.69
N ASN A 9 -5.08 -1.78 -4.39
CA ASN A 9 -5.38 -1.40 -5.76
C ASN A 9 -6.07 -0.03 -5.76
N CYS A 10 -5.32 1.04 -6.04
CA CYS A 10 -5.86 2.40 -6.03
C CYS A 10 -6.93 2.61 -7.10
N SER A 11 -6.87 1.90 -8.22
CA SER A 11 -7.89 1.95 -9.27
C SER A 11 -9.25 1.39 -8.80
N LYS A 12 -9.25 0.54 -7.78
CA LYS A 12 -10.45 -0.01 -7.13
C LYS A 12 -10.75 0.61 -5.76
N CYS A 13 -10.02 1.65 -5.38
CA CYS A 13 -10.17 2.28 -4.06
C CYS A 13 -11.25 3.37 -4.10
N GLU A 14 -12.27 3.25 -3.26
CA GLU A 14 -13.40 4.18 -3.20
C GLU A 14 -12.96 5.63 -2.86
N TYR A 15 -11.96 5.77 -1.99
CA TYR A 15 -11.40 7.07 -1.60
C TYR A 15 -10.76 7.84 -2.77
N LYS A 16 -10.35 7.15 -3.85
CA LYS A 16 -9.83 7.80 -5.06
C LYS A 16 -10.93 8.65 -5.72
N ALA A 17 -12.15 8.14 -5.75
CA ALA A 17 -13.30 8.83 -6.35
C ALA A 17 -13.92 9.84 -5.37
N SER A 18 -14.09 9.47 -4.10
CA SER A 18 -14.85 10.28 -3.13
C SER A 18 -14.07 11.41 -2.47
N SER A 19 -12.74 11.31 -2.38
CA SER A 19 -11.91 12.27 -1.62
C SER A 19 -10.93 13.07 -2.49
N GLY A 20 -11.05 13.01 -3.82
CA GLY A 20 -10.11 13.65 -4.74
C GLY A 20 -8.68 13.10 -4.66
N CYS A 21 -8.49 11.90 -4.09
CA CYS A 21 -7.19 11.26 -3.95
C CYS A 21 -6.66 10.88 -5.35
N LYS A 22 -5.40 11.23 -5.64
CA LYS A 22 -4.77 10.95 -6.96
C LYS A 22 -4.16 9.54 -7.07
N GLY A 23 -4.29 8.72 -6.02
CA GLY A 23 -3.67 7.41 -5.89
C GLY A 23 -2.32 7.46 -5.18
N CYS A 24 -1.96 6.39 -4.47
CA CYS A 24 -0.82 6.34 -3.53
C CYS A 24 0.53 6.77 -4.15
N VAL A 25 0.76 6.44 -5.42
CA VAL A 25 2.01 6.80 -6.13
C VAL A 25 2.04 8.24 -6.62
N ASN A 26 0.89 8.93 -6.67
CA ASN A 26 0.74 10.30 -7.20
C ASN A 26 0.39 11.34 -6.12
N ILE A 27 0.51 10.98 -4.85
CA ILE A 27 0.30 11.87 -3.71
C ILE A 27 1.53 11.83 -2.82
N ASP A 28 1.88 13.00 -2.28
CA ASP A 28 2.89 13.10 -1.23
C ASP A 28 2.28 12.76 0.14
N LYS A 29 1.04 13.23 0.37
CA LYS A 29 0.31 13.13 1.64
C LYS A 29 -1.05 12.45 1.47
N PRO A 30 -1.43 11.48 2.34
CA PRO A 30 -2.78 10.92 2.34
C PRO A 30 -3.81 11.93 2.90
N PHE A 31 -5.08 11.76 2.56
CA PHE A 31 -6.13 12.66 3.07
C PHE A 31 -6.36 12.54 4.60
N TRP A 32 -5.97 11.41 5.20
CA TRP A 32 -6.23 11.07 6.60
C TRP A 32 -5.08 11.38 7.56
N GLY A 33 -3.98 11.98 7.10
CA GLY A 33 -2.86 12.31 7.99
C GLY A 33 -1.67 12.92 7.25
N GLU A 34 -0.63 13.32 7.98
CA GLU A 34 0.55 13.95 7.37
C GLU A 34 1.35 13.01 6.48
N ASN A 35 1.42 11.72 6.83
CA ASN A 35 2.18 10.71 6.09
C ASN A 35 1.51 9.34 6.19
N CYS A 36 1.68 8.51 5.17
CA CYS A 36 1.33 7.08 5.24
C CYS A 36 2.56 6.28 5.69
N PRO A 37 2.57 5.67 6.88
CA PRO A 37 3.74 4.95 7.41
C PRO A 37 4.27 3.87 6.47
N VAL A 38 3.37 3.14 5.80
CA VAL A 38 3.76 2.08 4.85
C VAL A 38 4.43 2.67 3.60
N LYS A 39 3.89 3.78 3.06
CA LYS A 39 4.47 4.50 1.91
C LYS A 39 5.87 5.02 2.26
N SER A 40 5.98 5.75 3.37
CA SER A 40 7.25 6.31 3.83
C SER A 40 8.31 5.23 4.08
N CYS A 41 7.92 4.08 4.66
CA CYS A 41 8.82 2.93 4.84
C CYS A 41 9.31 2.33 3.51
N CYS A 42 8.42 2.14 2.52
CA CYS A 42 8.81 1.65 1.21
C CYS A 42 9.74 2.63 0.47
N GLU A 43 9.41 3.92 0.47
CA GLU A 43 10.14 4.94 -0.28
C GLU A 43 11.52 5.22 0.32
N SER A 44 11.64 5.29 1.65
CA SER A 44 12.94 5.39 2.34
C SER A 44 13.86 4.20 2.05
N LYS A 45 13.29 3.00 1.92
CA LYS A 45 14.02 1.76 1.55
C LYS A 45 14.17 1.57 0.05
N LYS A 46 13.74 2.54 -0.77
CA LYS A 46 13.77 2.50 -2.25
C LYS A 46 13.12 1.25 -2.84
N ARG A 47 12.04 0.75 -2.21
CA ARG A 47 11.25 -0.40 -2.68
C ARG A 47 10.00 0.10 -3.41
N LEU A 48 9.66 -0.56 -4.51
CA LEU A 48 8.47 -0.22 -5.30
C LEU A 48 7.16 -0.48 -4.52
N HIS A 49 7.10 -1.56 -3.75
CA HIS A 49 5.99 -1.94 -2.88
C HIS A 49 6.49 -2.89 -1.78
N CYS A 50 5.66 -3.14 -0.76
CA CYS A 50 6.04 -3.95 0.40
C CYS A 50 6.41 -5.40 0.04
N GLY A 51 5.87 -5.94 -1.04
CA GLY A 51 6.20 -7.29 -1.53
C GLY A 51 7.69 -7.51 -1.83
N LYS A 52 8.42 -6.43 -2.12
CA LYS A 52 9.88 -6.47 -2.28
C LYS A 52 10.63 -6.33 -0.95
N CYS A 53 9.97 -6.22 0.20
CA CYS A 53 10.66 -6.11 1.49
C CYS A 53 11.21 -7.46 1.96
N GLU A 54 12.42 -7.49 2.53
CA GLU A 54 13.03 -8.72 3.04
C GLU A 54 12.25 -9.36 4.19
N MET A 55 11.56 -8.54 4.99
CA MET A 55 10.71 -9.00 6.09
C MET A 55 9.24 -9.19 5.67
N PHE A 56 8.95 -9.35 4.37
CA PHE A 56 7.58 -9.38 3.87
C PHE A 56 6.85 -10.71 4.21
N PRO A 57 5.58 -10.66 4.70
CA PRO A 57 4.86 -9.48 5.16
C PRO A 57 5.36 -9.03 6.55
N CYS A 58 5.73 -7.77 6.70
CA CYS A 58 6.20 -7.21 7.96
C CYS A 58 5.04 -6.74 8.83
N ASP A 59 5.27 -6.56 10.13
CA ASP A 59 4.20 -6.22 11.07
C ASP A 59 3.52 -4.89 10.78
N LEU A 60 4.26 -3.90 10.26
CA LEU A 60 3.69 -2.65 9.79
C LEU A 60 2.69 -2.87 8.65
N LEU A 61 2.96 -3.78 7.71
CA LEU A 61 1.99 -4.06 6.66
C LEU A 61 0.79 -4.84 7.21
N LYS A 62 1.04 -5.83 8.08
CA LYS A 62 -0.02 -6.64 8.71
C LYS A 62 -0.96 -5.77 9.52
N SER A 63 -0.46 -4.81 10.29
CA SER A 63 -1.31 -3.91 11.10
C SER A 63 -2.27 -3.12 10.24
N PHE A 64 -1.86 -2.72 9.04
CA PHE A 64 -2.72 -2.04 8.07
C PHE A 64 -3.69 -3.00 7.37
N ALA A 65 -3.25 -4.23 7.06
CA ALA A 65 -4.07 -5.21 6.36
C ALA A 65 -5.19 -5.81 7.25
N TYR A 66 -4.92 -5.91 8.55
CA TYR A 66 -5.83 -6.48 9.55
C TYR A 66 -6.34 -5.44 10.55
N ASP A 67 -6.25 -4.16 10.22
CA ASP A 67 -6.89 -3.12 11.01
C ASP A 67 -8.41 -3.41 11.13
N LYS A 68 -8.99 -3.16 12.31
CA LYS A 68 -10.36 -3.56 12.60
C LYS A 68 -11.40 -2.80 11.77
N GLU A 69 -11.10 -1.57 11.38
CA GLU A 69 -12.05 -0.67 10.71
C GLU A 69 -11.71 -0.48 9.22
N GLN A 70 -10.42 -0.39 8.90
CA GLN A 70 -9.90 -0.06 7.56
C GLN A 70 -9.03 -1.19 6.96
N GLY A 71 -8.96 -2.33 7.65
CA GLY A 71 -8.30 -3.52 7.15
C GLY A 71 -9.04 -4.12 5.96
N ASP A 72 -8.30 -4.87 5.15
CA ASP A 72 -8.84 -5.59 4.00
C ASP A 72 -8.67 -7.10 4.14
N ASN A 73 -8.57 -7.57 5.39
CA ASN A 73 -8.39 -8.97 5.76
C ASN A 73 -7.23 -9.65 5.01
N GLY A 74 -6.13 -8.91 4.77
CA GLY A 74 -4.95 -9.44 4.10
C GLY A 74 -4.95 -9.29 2.57
N MET A 75 -6.00 -8.75 1.94
CA MET A 75 -6.06 -8.62 0.48
C MET A 75 -4.88 -7.81 -0.10
N ARG A 76 -4.42 -6.74 0.56
CA ARG A 76 -3.24 -5.98 0.12
C ARG A 76 -1.94 -6.78 0.17
N ILE A 77 -1.82 -7.73 1.11
CA ILE A 77 -0.66 -8.62 1.20
C ILE A 77 -0.62 -9.55 -0.02
N GLU A 78 -1.76 -10.16 -0.35
CA GLU A 78 -1.85 -11.03 -1.52
C GLU A 78 -1.61 -10.27 -2.83
N GLN A 79 -2.08 -9.02 -2.93
CA GLN A 79 -1.76 -8.17 -4.07
C GLN A 79 -0.26 -7.85 -4.17
N CYS A 80 0.42 -7.63 -3.04
CA CYS A 80 1.88 -7.48 -3.02
C CYS A 80 2.60 -8.75 -3.51
N ARG A 81 2.10 -9.95 -3.20
CA ARG A 81 2.67 -11.21 -3.72
C ARG A 81 2.54 -11.28 -5.24
N LYS A 82 1.35 -10.98 -5.78
CA LYS A 82 1.10 -10.95 -7.23
C LYS A 82 2.05 -10.00 -7.95
N TRP A 83 2.15 -8.77 -7.46
CA TRP A 83 3.07 -7.77 -8.01
C TRP A 83 4.55 -8.18 -7.97
N THR A 84 4.97 -8.90 -6.92
CA THR A 84 6.34 -9.39 -6.82
C THR A 84 6.67 -10.40 -7.93
N ASN A 85 5.69 -11.23 -8.29
CA ASN A 85 5.84 -12.23 -9.35
C ASN A 85 5.75 -11.62 -10.76
N GLU A 86 4.95 -10.57 -10.94
CA GLU A 86 4.76 -9.89 -12.23
C GLU A 86 5.91 -8.94 -12.58
N TYR A 87 6.57 -8.35 -11.57
CA TYR A 87 7.64 -7.37 -11.73
C TYR A 87 8.86 -7.86 -10.96
N GLN A 88 9.71 -8.68 -11.60
CA GLN A 88 10.99 -9.10 -11.00
C GLN A 88 12.00 -7.97 -10.98
#